data_AF-Q5NXF0-F1
#
_entry.id   AF-Q5NXF0-F1
#
_cell.length_a   1.000
_cell.length_b   1.000
_cell.length_c   1.000
_cell.angle_alpha   90.00
_cell.angle_beta   90.00
_cell.angle_gamma   90.00
#
_symmetry.space_group_name_H-M   'P 1'
#
loop_
_entity.id
_entity.type
_entity.pdbx_description
1 polymer ?
#
loop_
_entity_poly.entity_id
_entity_poly.type
_entity_poly.pdbx_seq_one_letter_code
_entity_poly.pdbx_strand_id
1 'polypeptide(L)'
;MSNTPELAPIRSQLDALTAIARERRLGAAPDFAGAVGGADIDFMTPEERELRHQLLMQFPTFAEDRAAARQRVAERIAARRRGLHIRESAARDHAIEDFRK
;
A
#
# COMPACT_ATOMS: atom_id res chain seq x y z
N MET A 1 -2.13 -4.86 1.92
CA MET A 1 -1.07 -3.86 1.72
C MET A 1 -1.29 -3.19 0.37
N SER A 2 -1.39 -1.87 0.33
CA SER A 2 -1.51 -1.07 -0.89
C SER A 2 -0.42 -1.46 -1.90
N ASN A 3 -0.80 -1.94 -3.08
CA ASN A 3 0.14 -2.40 -4.10
C ASN A 3 0.57 -1.21 -4.98
N THR A 4 1.24 -0.23 -4.37
CA THR A 4 1.68 0.98 -5.07
C THR A 4 3.00 0.69 -5.78
N PRO A 5 3.12 0.98 -7.09
CA PRO A 5 4.30 0.61 -7.89
C PRO A 5 5.60 1.24 -7.38
N GLU A 6 5.52 2.41 -6.74
CA GLU A 6 6.66 3.10 -6.10
C GLU A 6 7.30 2.32 -4.94
N LEU A 7 6.54 1.44 -4.28
CA LEU A 7 7.02 0.62 -3.16
C LEU A 7 7.59 -0.73 -3.60
N ALA A 8 7.45 -1.09 -4.88
CA ALA A 8 8.00 -2.33 -5.44
C ALA A 8 9.51 -2.50 -5.21
N PRO A 9 10.37 -1.49 -5.46
CA PRO A 9 11.81 -1.62 -5.19
C PRO A 9 12.11 -1.82 -3.70
N ILE A 10 11.38 -1.14 -2.80
CA ILE A 10 11.55 -1.26 -1.34
C ILE A 10 11.19 -2.67 -0.88
N ARG A 11 10.08 -3.23 -1.40
CA ARG A 11 9.69 -4.62 -1.14
C ARG A 11 10.74 -5.61 -1.61
N SER A 12 11.25 -5.43 -2.83
CA SER A 12 12.30 -6.30 -3.37
C SER A 12 13.55 -6.30 -2.49
N GLN A 13 13.92 -5.17 -1.89
CA GLN A 13 15.05 -5.09 -0.95
C GLN A 13 14.74 -5.78 0.38
N LEU A 14 13.54 -5.60 0.92
CA LEU A 14 13.09 -6.31 2.12
C LEU A 14 13.06 -7.83 1.92
N ASP A 15 12.61 -8.29 0.76
CA ASP A 15 12.57 -9.70 0.40
C ASP A 15 13.99 -10.27 0.30
N ALA A 16 14.93 -9.53 -0.30
CA ALA A 16 16.34 -9.92 -0.37
C ALA A 16 16.99 -10.04 1.02
N LEU A 17 16.77 -9.07 1.91
CA LEU A 17 17.25 -9.13 3.29
C LEU A 17 16.68 -10.32 4.05
N THR A 18 15.38 -10.58 3.87
CA THR A 18 14.70 -11.71 4.50
C THR A 18 15.22 -13.04 3.95
N ALA A 19 15.50 -13.13 2.65
CA ALA A 19 16.07 -14.33 2.03
C ALA A 19 17.46 -14.65 2.59
N ILE A 20 18.35 -13.66 2.68
CA ILE A 20 19.68 -13.82 3.28
C ILE A 20 19.58 -14.30 4.73
N ALA A 21 18.71 -13.67 5.51
CA ALA A 21 18.55 -14.04 6.92
C ALA A 21 17.95 -15.44 7.10
N ARG A 22 17.02 -15.82 6.22
CA ARG A 22 16.46 -17.17 6.16
C ARG A 22 17.52 -18.22 5.80
N GLU A 23 18.40 -17.94 4.85
CA GLU A 23 19.50 -18.84 4.51
C GLU A 23 20.42 -19.08 5.71
N ARG A 24 20.77 -18.02 6.44
CA ARG A 24 21.57 -18.13 7.68
C ARG A 24 20.85 -18.93 8.75
N ARG A 25 19.54 -18.72 8.92
CA ARG A 25 18.73 -19.51 9.85
C ARG A 25 18.73 -21.00 9.50
N LEU A 26 18.55 -21.32 8.22
CA LEU A 26 18.53 -22.71 7.74
C LEU A 26 19.92 -23.37 7.85
N GLY A 27 21.00 -22.59 7.74
CA GLY A 27 22.37 -23.06 7.94
C GLY A 27 22.82 -23.13 9.40
N ALA A 28 22.03 -22.62 10.35
CA ALA A 28 22.36 -22.64 11.76
C ALA A 28 22.08 -23.99 12.41
N ALA A 29 22.88 -24.35 13.42
CA ALA A 29 22.63 -25.54 14.23
C ALA A 29 21.25 -25.42 14.92
N PRO A 30 20.47 -26.52 15.04
CA PRO A 30 19.13 -26.49 15.65
C PRO A 30 19.12 -25.87 17.06
N ASP A 31 20.12 -26.17 17.87
CA ASP A 31 20.25 -25.66 19.24
C ASP A 31 20.51 -24.14 19.26
N PHE A 32 21.32 -23.64 18.31
CA PHE A 32 21.56 -22.22 18.15
C PHE A 32 20.28 -21.51 17.70
N ALA A 33 19.57 -22.07 16.74
CA ALA A 33 18.32 -21.49 16.24
C ALA A 33 17.23 -21.43 17.32
N GLY A 34 17.16 -22.43 18.21
CA GLY A 34 16.28 -22.43 19.38
C GLY A 34 16.66 -21.35 20.41
N ALA A 35 17.95 -21.08 20.60
CA ALA A 35 18.42 -20.08 21.55
C ALA A 35 18.18 -18.62 21.10
N VAL A 36 18.21 -18.34 19.80
CA VAL A 36 18.07 -16.97 19.28
C VAL A 36 16.62 -16.54 18.98
N GLY A 37 15.64 -17.43 19.11
CA GLY A 37 14.21 -17.10 18.89
C GLY A 37 13.63 -17.60 17.58
N GLY A 38 14.46 -18.12 16.68
CA GLY A 38 14.04 -18.82 15.47
C GLY A 38 13.35 -17.97 14.40
N ALA A 39 13.23 -16.66 14.59
CA ALA A 39 12.72 -15.75 13.56
C ALA A 39 13.86 -15.30 12.63
N ASP A 40 13.56 -15.08 11.35
CA ASP A 40 14.60 -14.68 10.38
C ASP A 40 15.32 -13.38 10.80
N ILE A 41 14.63 -12.46 11.49
CA ILE A 41 15.22 -11.20 11.97
C ILE A 41 16.36 -11.41 13.00
N ASP A 42 16.35 -12.52 13.72
CA ASP A 42 17.37 -12.84 14.73
C ASP A 42 18.71 -13.26 14.09
N PHE A 43 18.68 -13.60 12.79
CA PHE A 43 19.85 -13.97 11.98
C PHE A 43 20.35 -12.82 11.09
N MET A 44 19.75 -11.63 11.24
CA MET A 44 20.22 -10.41 10.59
C MET A 44 21.34 -9.76 11.39
N THR A 45 22.31 -9.17 10.70
CA THR A 45 23.31 -8.31 11.35
C THR A 45 22.65 -7.03 11.90
N PRO A 46 23.30 -6.29 12.81
CA PRO A 46 22.81 -4.99 13.25
C PRO A 46 22.53 -4.02 12.09
N GLU A 47 23.40 -4.01 11.07
CA GLU A 47 23.30 -3.13 9.91
C GLU A 47 22.10 -3.51 9.03
N GLU A 48 21.86 -4.81 8.84
CA GLU A 48 20.70 -5.30 8.09
C GLU A 48 19.38 -5.01 8.81
N ARG A 49 19.36 -5.10 10.16
CA ARG A 49 18.19 -4.73 10.96
C ARG A 49 17.89 -3.23 10.86
N GLU A 50 18.93 -2.41 10.90
CA GLU A 50 18.80 -0.96 10.73
C GLU A 50 18.29 -0.61 9.32
N LEU A 51 18.86 -1.22 8.28
CA LEU A 51 18.40 -1.05 6.90
C LEU A 51 16.93 -1.50 6.74
N ARG A 52 16.58 -2.66 7.31
CA ARG A 52 15.20 -3.15 7.32
C ARG A 52 14.26 -2.16 8.01
N HIS A 53 14.67 -1.58 9.14
CA HIS A 53 13.90 -0.56 9.85
C HIS A 53 13.66 0.67 8.96
N GLN A 54 14.72 1.21 8.34
CA GLN A 54 14.63 2.35 7.43
C GLN A 54 13.72 2.09 6.23
N LEU A 55 13.79 0.89 5.64
CA LEU A 55 12.90 0.48 4.54
C LEU A 55 11.44 0.39 4.98
N LEU A 56 11.17 -0.12 6.19
CA LEU A 56 9.81 -0.19 6.73
C LEU A 56 9.23 1.20 7.04
N MET A 57 10.06 2.16 7.44
CA MET A 57 9.62 3.54 7.67
C MET A 57 9.17 4.27 6.38
N GLN A 58 9.52 3.75 5.21
CA GLN A 58 9.06 4.30 3.92
C GLN A 58 7.64 3.83 3.54
N PHE A 59 7.09 2.84 4.24
CA PHE A 59 5.72 2.40 3.97
C PHE A 59 4.72 3.38 4.59
N PRO A 60 3.63 3.70 3.87
CA PRO A 60 2.55 4.50 4.44
C PRO A 60 2.01 3.81 5.69
N THR A 61 1.76 4.62 6.69
CA THR A 61 1.09 4.19 7.91
C THR A 61 -0.35 3.78 7.60
N PHE A 62 -0.93 2.95 8.47
CA PHE A 62 -2.33 2.56 8.35
C PHE A 62 -3.30 3.75 8.34
N ALA A 63 -2.95 4.84 9.03
CA ALA A 63 -3.75 6.06 9.04
C ALA A 63 -3.76 6.75 7.66
N GLU A 64 -2.60 6.83 7.02
CA GLU A 64 -2.44 7.40 5.67
C GLU A 64 -3.14 6.56 4.61
N ASP A 65 -2.97 5.24 4.66
CA ASP A 65 -3.67 4.31 3.76
C ASP A 65 -5.21 4.46 3.89
N ARG A 66 -5.70 4.59 5.12
CA ARG A 66 -7.14 4.79 5.40
C ARG A 66 -7.61 6.14 4.87
N ALA A 67 -6.85 7.22 5.06
CA ALA A 67 -7.19 8.55 4.56
C ALA A 67 -7.23 8.57 3.03
N ALA A 68 -6.21 8.01 2.37
CA ALA A 68 -6.15 7.88 0.92
C ALA A 68 -7.32 7.04 0.37
N ALA A 69 -7.69 5.95 1.04
CA ALA A 69 -8.85 5.15 0.66
C ALA A 69 -10.16 5.94 0.74
N ARG A 70 -10.36 6.73 1.82
CA ARG A 70 -11.54 7.60 1.97
C ARG A 70 -11.58 8.66 0.86
N GLN A 71 -10.44 9.25 0.52
CA GLN A 71 -10.34 10.24 -0.54
C GLN A 71 -10.74 9.64 -1.90
N ARG A 72 -10.22 8.45 -2.26
CA ARG A 72 -10.62 7.75 -3.50
C ARG A 72 -12.13 7.49 -3.56
N VAL A 73 -12.76 7.13 -2.42
CA VAL A 73 -14.21 6.94 -2.36
C VAL A 73 -14.95 8.28 -2.56
N ALA A 74 -14.50 9.34 -1.90
CA ALA A 74 -15.08 10.67 -2.03
C ALA A 74 -14.99 11.18 -3.48
N GLU A 75 -13.85 11.02 -4.14
CA GLU A 75 -13.64 11.38 -5.55
C GLU A 75 -14.59 10.62 -6.48
N ARG A 76 -14.76 9.30 -6.26
CA ARG A 76 -15.72 8.48 -7.02
C ARG A 76 -17.16 8.94 -6.83
N ILE A 77 -17.56 9.29 -5.61
CA ILE A 77 -18.90 9.81 -5.32
C ILE A 77 -19.09 11.18 -6.00
N ALA A 78 -18.09 12.06 -5.91
CA ALA A 78 -18.13 13.37 -6.54
C ALA A 78 -18.24 13.26 -8.07
N ALA A 79 -17.49 12.35 -8.69
CA ALA A 79 -17.59 12.08 -10.13
C ALA A 79 -19.00 11.60 -10.53
N ARG A 80 -19.61 10.71 -9.74
CA ARG A 80 -20.99 10.26 -9.97
C ARG A 80 -22.00 11.41 -9.84
N ARG A 81 -21.87 12.23 -8.81
CA ARG A 81 -22.74 13.40 -8.60
C ARG A 81 -22.62 14.42 -9.73
N ARG A 82 -21.40 14.71 -10.20
CA ARG A 82 -21.18 15.57 -11.38
C ARG A 82 -21.82 15.00 -12.63
N GLY A 83 -21.65 13.70 -12.89
CA GLY A 83 -22.27 13.04 -14.04
C GLY A 83 -23.80 13.05 -14.00
N LEU A 84 -24.40 12.92 -12.81
CA LEU A 84 -25.85 13.05 -12.62
C LEU A 84 -26.32 14.48 -12.87
N HIS A 85 -25.64 15.48 -12.30
CA HIS A 85 -25.96 16.89 -12.51
C HIS A 85 -25.90 17.31 -13.99
N ILE A 86 -24.91 16.82 -14.74
CA ILE A 86 -24.79 17.11 -16.17
C ILE A 86 -26.01 16.56 -16.93
N ARG A 87 -26.43 15.31 -16.63
CA ARG A 87 -27.59 14.69 -17.26
C ARG A 87 -28.90 15.40 -16.95
N GLU A 88 -29.09 15.82 -15.69
CA GLU A 88 -30.27 16.59 -15.27
C GLU A 88 -30.33 17.96 -15.95
N SER A 89 -29.20 18.65 -16.11
CA SER A 89 -29.15 19.94 -16.83
C SER A 89 -29.53 19.79 -18.30
N ALA A 90 -28.96 18.79 -18.99
CA ALA A 90 -29.25 18.53 -20.40
C ALA A 90 -30.72 18.14 -20.64
N ALA A 91 -31.32 17.36 -19.74
CA ALA A 91 -32.74 17.01 -19.82
C ALA A 91 -33.65 18.24 -19.61
N ARG A 92 -33.24 19.16 -18.75
CA ARG A 92 -33.98 20.40 -18.47
C ARG A 92 -33.90 21.38 -19.65
N ASP A 93 -32.73 21.51 -20.26
CA ASP A 93 -32.51 22.38 -21.42
C ASP A 93 -33.31 21.89 -22.64
N HIS A 94 -33.35 20.58 -22.90
CA HIS A 94 -34.18 19.99 -23.95
C HIS A 94 -35.67 20.22 -23.72
N ALA A 95 -36.15 20.08 -22.48
CA ALA A 95 -37.56 20.33 -22.15
C ALA A 95 -37.97 21.81 -22.33
N ILE A 96 -37.04 22.76 -22.14
CA ILE A 96 -37.27 24.19 -22.38
C ILE A 96 -37.33 24.49 -23.88
N GLU A 97 -36.51 23.84 -24.70
CA GLU A 97 -36.56 23.99 -26.16
C GLU A 97 -37.85 23.41 -26.77
N ASP A 98 -38.31 22.26 -26.30
CA ASP A 98 -39.57 21.66 -26.75
C ASP A 98 -40.79 22.53 -26.38
N PHE A 99 -40.76 23.22 -25.25
CA PHE A 99 -41.85 24.11 -24.83
C PHE A 99 -41.90 25.44 -25.60
N ARG A 100 -40.82 25.81 -26.31
CA ARG A 100 -40.74 27.03 -27.13
C ARG A 100 -41.22 26.87 -28.57
N LYS A 101 -41.45 25.64 -29.03
CA LYS A 101 -42.00 25.31 -30.36
C LYS A 101 -43.52 25.20 -30.30
#